data_AF-A0A2V8DTR1-F1
#
_entry.id   AF-A0A2V8DTR1-F1
#
_cell.length_a   1.000
_cell.length_b   1.000
_cell.length_c   1.000
_cell.angle_alpha   90.00
_cell.angle_beta   90.00
_cell.angle_gamma   90.00
#
_symmetry.space_group_name_H-M   'P 1'
#
loop_
_entity.id
_entity.type
_entity.pdbx_description
1 polymer ?
#
loop_
_entity_poly.entity_id
_entity_poly.type
_entity_poly.pdbx_seq_one_letter_code
_entity_poly.pdbx_strand_id
1 'polypeptide(L)'
;YPPGSLLWIVNNTYFQYYSLMIFLISSAVLIAVSYATSPPAERQLVGLTFATVTTEQRRESRRSWTAGDVAASGLVLLLIAAAYLYFTG
;
A
#
# COMPACT_ATOMS: atom_id res chain seq x y z
N TYR A 1 -18.43 6.29 -27.55
CA TYR A 1 -19.45 6.15 -26.49
C TYR A 1 -20.16 7.48 -26.28
N PRO A 2 -21.48 7.51 -25.97
CA PRO A 2 -22.20 8.75 -25.67
C PRO A 2 -21.52 9.51 -24.52
N PRO A 3 -21.31 10.84 -24.64
CA PRO A 3 -20.77 11.64 -23.54
C PRO A 3 -21.55 11.41 -22.25
N GLY A 4 -20.84 11.18 -21.15
CA GLY A 4 -21.43 10.85 -19.85
C GLY A 4 -21.80 9.37 -19.64
N SER A 5 -21.71 8.50 -20.65
CA SER A 5 -21.89 7.06 -20.44
C SER A 5 -20.70 6.43 -19.70
N LEU A 6 -20.92 5.31 -19.01
CA LEU A 6 -19.88 4.58 -18.28
C LEU A 6 -18.66 4.27 -19.15
N LEU A 7 -18.89 3.76 -20.36
CA LEU A 7 -17.82 3.44 -21.30
C LEU A 7 -17.11 4.70 -21.83
N TRP A 8 -17.81 5.84 -21.91
CA TRP A 8 -17.18 7.13 -22.24
C TRP A 8 -16.27 7.62 -21.10
N ILE A 9 -16.71 7.51 -19.85
CA ILE A 9 -15.92 7.89 -18.67
C ILE A 9 -14.64 7.05 -18.60
N VAL A 10 -14.76 5.72 -18.72
CA VAL A 10 -13.60 4.81 -18.70
C VAL A 10 -12.61 5.16 -19.81
N ASN A 11 -13.09 5.38 -21.04
CA ASN A 11 -12.24 5.74 -22.18
C ASN A 11 -11.56 7.11 -22.01
N ASN A 12 -12.21 8.06 -21.32
CA ASN A 12 -11.73 9.43 -21.16
C ASN A 12 -11.03 9.67 -19.80
N THR A 13 -10.71 8.61 -19.06
CA THR A 13 -10.03 8.70 -17.77
C THR A 13 -8.52 8.75 -17.95
N TYR A 14 -7.85 9.70 -17.29
CA TYR A 14 -6.38 9.76 -17.26
C TYR A 14 -5.81 8.49 -16.60
N PHE A 15 -4.73 7.96 -17.18
CA PHE A 15 -4.16 6.66 -16.80
C PHE A 15 -3.94 6.50 -15.29
N GLN A 16 -3.47 7.54 -14.59
CA GLN A 16 -3.24 7.47 -13.14
C GLN A 16 -4.51 7.18 -12.34
N TYR A 17 -5.64 7.81 -12.71
CA TYR A 17 -6.93 7.54 -12.06
C TYR A 17 -7.45 6.14 -12.39
N TYR A 18 -7.17 5.67 -13.61
CA TYR A 18 -7.48 4.29 -14.00
C TYR A 18 -6.70 3.27 -13.15
N SER A 19 -5.41 3.51 -12.87
CA SER A 19 -4.62 2.65 -11.97
C SER A 19 -5.19 2.60 -10.55
N LEU A 20 -5.64 3.74 -10.00
CA LEU A 20 -6.34 3.76 -8.70
C LEU A 20 -7.64 2.96 -8.75
N MET A 21 -8.42 3.06 -9.82
CA MET A 21 -9.66 2.31 -9.98
C MET A 21 -9.40 0.79 -10.01
N ILE A 22 -8.40 0.33 -10.77
CA ILE A 22 -8.02 -1.09 -10.78
C ILE A 22 -7.58 -1.54 -9.38
N PHE A 23 -6.73 -0.75 -8.71
CA PHE A 23 -6.28 -1.06 -7.35
C PHE A 23 -7.45 -1.30 -6.39
N LEU A 24 -8.48 -0.44 -6.43
CA LEU A 24 -9.67 -0.58 -5.60
C LEU A 24 -10.49 -1.83 -5.94
N ILE A 25 -10.74 -2.08 -7.24
CA ILE A 25 -11.49 -3.27 -7.69
C ILE A 25 -10.75 -4.55 -7.31
N SER A 26 -9.44 -4.63 -7.58
CA SER A 26 -8.62 -5.79 -7.20
C SER A 26 -8.61 -6.02 -5.69
N SER A 27 -8.52 -4.95 -4.89
CA SER A 27 -8.59 -5.07 -3.42
C SER A 27 -9.95 -5.58 -2.96
N ALA A 28 -11.05 -5.07 -3.53
CA ALA A 28 -12.40 -5.53 -3.21
C ALA A 28 -12.59 -7.02 -3.56
N VAL A 29 -12.11 -7.46 -4.73
CA VAL A 29 -12.15 -8.87 -5.14
C VAL A 29 -11.32 -9.74 -4.20
N LEU A 30 -10.10 -9.31 -3.86
CA LEU A 30 -9.23 -10.03 -2.91
C LEU A 30 -9.93 -10.23 -1.57
N ILE A 31 -10.54 -9.18 -1.03
CA ILE A 31 -11.29 -9.23 0.23
C ILE A 31 -12.48 -10.18 0.10
N ALA A 32 -13.32 -10.01 -0.93
CA ALA A 32 -14.52 -10.81 -1.12
C ALA A 32 -14.21 -12.31 -1.25
N VAL A 33 -13.21 -12.66 -2.07
CA VAL A 33 -12.75 -14.05 -2.23
C VAL A 33 -12.16 -14.58 -0.93
N SER A 34 -11.35 -13.79 -0.22
CA SER A 34 -10.78 -14.21 1.06
C SER A 34 -11.84 -14.59 2.10
N TYR A 35 -12.99 -13.91 2.13
CA TYR A 35 -14.11 -14.26 3.01
C TYR A 35 -14.97 -15.41 2.48
N ALA A 36 -14.96 -15.64 1.16
CA ALA A 36 -15.68 -16.75 0.52
C ALA A 36 -14.92 -18.09 0.59
N THR A 37 -13.62 -18.07 0.90
CA THR A 37 -12.78 -19.27 0.99
C THR A 37 -12.45 -19.64 2.44
N SER A 38 -12.24 -20.93 2.70
CA SER A 38 -11.79 -21.41 4.01
C SER A 38 -10.46 -20.79 4.43
N PRO A 39 -10.28 -20.42 5.71
CA PRO A 39 -9.03 -19.86 6.18
C PRO A 39 -7.88 -20.87 6.04
N PRO A 40 -6.68 -20.41 5.65
CA PRO A 40 -5.49 -21.27 5.58
C PRO A 40 -5.05 -21.71 6.98
N ALA A 41 -4.32 -22.82 7.06
CA ALA A 41 -3.80 -23.33 8.34
C ALA A 41 -2.80 -22.34 8.96
N GLU A 42 -2.77 -22.24 10.30
CA GLU A 42 -1.94 -21.28 11.04
C GLU A 42 -0.45 -21.32 10.67
N ARG A 43 0.09 -22.51 10.36
CA ARG A 43 1.49 -22.67 9.93
C ARG A 43 1.80 -21.92 8.64
N GLN A 44 0.83 -21.78 7.74
CA GLN A 44 1.00 -21.04 6.49
C GLN A 44 1.01 -19.53 6.72
N LEU A 45 0.50 -19.05 7.86
CA LEU A 45 0.42 -17.63 8.18
C LEU A 45 1.68 -17.09 8.85
N VAL A 46 2.55 -17.97 9.37
CA VAL A 46 3.78 -17.57 10.10
C VAL A 46 4.65 -16.67 9.25
N GLY A 47 4.96 -15.47 9.76
CA GLY A 47 5.79 -14.48 9.09
C GLY A 47 5.14 -13.68 7.96
N LEU A 48 3.88 -13.94 7.60
CA LEU A 48 3.20 -13.24 6.50
C LEU A 48 2.58 -11.89 6.90
N THR A 49 2.25 -11.72 8.17
CA THR A 49 1.59 -10.51 8.68
C THR A 49 2.29 -10.02 9.92
N PHE A 50 2.12 -8.75 10.29
CA PHE A 50 2.65 -8.23 11.55
C PHE A 50 2.20 -9.01 12.79
N ALA A 51 1.01 -9.63 12.74
CA ALA A 51 0.49 -10.46 13.83
C ALA A 51 1.19 -11.83 13.94
N THR A 52 1.81 -12.30 12.86
CA THR A 52 2.42 -13.64 12.78
C THR A 52 3.95 -13.61 12.67
N VAL A 53 4.56 -12.43 12.85
CA VAL A 53 6.01 -12.26 12.91
C VAL A 53 6.57 -13.01 14.13
N THR A 54 7.59 -13.83 13.90
CA THR A 54 8.28 -14.53 15.01
C THR A 54 9.19 -13.57 15.80
N THR A 55 9.51 -13.95 17.03
CA THR A 55 10.44 -13.17 17.88
C THR A 55 11.80 -12.99 17.21
N GLU A 56 12.29 -14.01 16.51
CA GLU A 56 13.57 -13.94 15.78
C GLU A 56 13.48 -13.01 14.58
N GLN A 57 12.44 -13.12 13.74
CA GLN A 57 12.21 -12.20 12.62
C GLN A 57 12.13 -10.74 13.09
N ARG A 58 11.46 -10.49 14.23
CA ARG A 58 11.39 -9.15 14.82
C ARG A 58 12.77 -8.66 15.27
N ARG A 59 13.59 -9.53 15.84
CA ARG A 59 14.95 -9.21 16.29
C ARG A 59 15.86 -8.90 15.10
N GLU A 60 15.77 -9.66 14.03
CA GLU A 60 16.50 -9.42 12.78
C GLU A 60 16.08 -8.10 12.14
N SER A 61 14.78 -7.85 12.00
CA SER A 61 14.25 -6.58 11.48
C SER A 61 14.64 -5.37 12.33
N ARG A 62 14.85 -5.53 13.64
CA ARG A 62 15.38 -4.47 14.51
C ARG A 62 16.89 -4.27 14.39
N ARG A 63 17.62 -5.33 14.07
CA ARG A 63 19.07 -5.27 13.84
C ARG A 63 19.41 -4.75 12.44
N SER A 64 18.46 -4.77 11.50
CA SER A 64 18.69 -4.35 10.12
C SER A 64 18.83 -2.85 9.94
N TRP A 65 18.50 -2.04 10.95
CA TRP A 65 18.57 -0.58 10.87
C TRP A 65 19.22 0.02 12.11
N THR A 66 19.79 1.19 11.94
CA THR A 66 20.47 1.98 12.96
C THR A 66 19.76 3.31 13.19
N ALA A 67 20.07 3.99 14.29
CA ALA A 67 19.52 5.32 14.55
C ALA A 67 19.81 6.33 13.42
N GLY A 68 20.92 6.16 12.69
CA GLY A 68 21.27 6.96 11.53
C GLY A 68 20.27 6.81 10.38
N ASP A 69 19.83 5.58 10.09
CA ASP A 69 18.86 5.30 9.01
C ASP A 69 17.49 5.96 9.29
N VAL A 70 17.08 5.97 10.56
CA VAL A 70 15.85 6.63 10.99
C VAL A 70 15.98 8.15 10.91
N ALA A 71 17.09 8.72 11.36
CA ALA A 71 17.33 10.16 11.29
C ALA A 71 17.39 10.65 9.83
N ALA A 72 18.06 9.91 8.95
CA ALA A 72 18.12 10.21 7.52
C ALA A 72 16.74 10.13 6.86
N SER A 73 15.97 9.07 7.15
CA SER A 73 14.59 8.93 6.65
C SER A 73 13.70 10.08 7.12
N GLY A 74 13.81 10.47 8.40
CA GLY A 74 13.10 11.61 8.96
C GLY A 74 13.46 12.93 8.28
N LEU A 75 14.75 13.17 8.03
CA LEU A 75 15.21 14.36 7.31
C LEU A 75 14.64 14.42 5.89
N VAL A 76 14.64 13.31 5.15
CA VAL A 76 14.05 13.24 3.80
C VAL A 76 12.57 13.58 3.84
N LEU A 77 11.81 12.99 4.78
CA LEU A 77 10.38 13.30 4.93
C LEU A 77 10.13 14.78 5.25
N LEU A 78 10.95 15.38 6.13
CA LEU A 78 10.87 16.80 6.45
C LEU A 78 11.15 17.68 5.23
N LEU A 79 12.14 17.34 4.40
CA LEU A 79 12.46 18.08 3.18
C LEU A 79 11.32 17.98 2.15
N ILE A 80 10.72 16.81 1.98
CA ILE A 80 9.55 16.62 1.09
C ILE A 80 8.37 17.45 1.60
N ALA A 81 8.08 17.41 2.90
CA ALA A 81 7.00 18.20 3.50
C ALA A 81 7.27 19.71 3.35
N ALA A 82 8.50 20.16 3.60
CA ALA A 82 8.90 21.55 3.43
C ALA A 82 8.74 22.00 1.97
N ALA A 83 9.12 21.17 1.00
CA ALA A 83 8.92 21.45 -0.41
C ALA A 83 7.43 21.59 -0.74
N TYR A 84 6.58 20.65 -0.29
CA TYR A 84 5.13 20.77 -0.51
C TYR A 84 4.57 22.06 0.10
N LEU A 85 4.92 22.41 1.34
CA LEU A 85 4.41 23.60 2.02
C LEU A 85 4.97 24.92 1.44
N TYR A 86 6.21 24.91 0.96
CA TYR A 86 6.83 26.09 0.34
C TYR A 86 6.22 26.37 -1.04
N PHE A 87 5.93 25.31 -1.81
CA PHE A 87 5.37 25.40 -3.16
C PHE A 87 3.83 25.27 -3.22
N THR A 88 3.12 25.35 -2.09
CA THR A 88 1.65 25.42 -2.05
C THR A 88 1.06 26.82 -2.36
N GLY A 89 1.81 27.66 -3.06
CA GLY A 89 1.35 28.97 -3.56
C GLY A 89 0.62 28.86 -4.90
#